data_AF-A0A2Z7BZ32-F1
#
_entry.id   AF-A0A2Z7BZ32-F1
#
_cell.length_a   1.000
_cell.length_b   1.000
_cell.length_c   1.000
_cell.angle_alpha   90.00
_cell.angle_beta   90.00
_cell.angle_gamma   90.00
#
_symmetry.space_group_name_H-M   'P 1'
#
loop_
_entity.id
_entity.type
_entity.pdbx_description
1 polymer ?
#
loop_
_entity_poly.entity_id
_entity_poly.type
_entity_poly.pdbx_seq_one_letter_code
_entity_poly.pdbx_strand_id
1 'polypeptide(L)' 'WIFTTASYKSLGENDWYFFTSRERKYTNESRPDRQAGNGYWKATVGDKMIYDNHVIVGQED' A
#
# COMPACT_ATOMS: atom_id res chain seq x y z
N TRP A 1 21.11 15.50 20.29
CA TRP A 1 19.85 14.73 20.27
C TRP A 1 18.71 15.66 19.88
N ILE A 2 18.22 15.61 18.64
CA ILE A 2 16.91 16.19 18.30
C ILE A 2 16.31 15.23 17.27
N PHE A 3 15.22 14.54 17.61
CA PHE A 3 14.40 13.82 16.65
C PHE A 3 13.30 14.78 16.19
N THR A 4 13.32 15.19 14.92
CA THR A 4 12.21 15.93 14.32
C THR A 4 11.01 14.98 14.20
N THR A 5 9.96 15.22 14.98
CA THR A 5 8.67 14.58 14.75
C THR A 5 8.11 15.11 13.44
N ALA A 6 8.08 14.29 12.39
CA ALA A 6 7.36 14.64 11.18
C ALA A 6 5.86 14.72 11.53
N SER A 7 5.27 15.90 11.40
CA SER A 7 3.82 16.09 11.55
C SER A 7 3.13 15.46 10.33
N TYR A 8 2.77 14.18 10.45
CA TYR A 8 1.93 13.55 9.46
C TYR A 8 0.51 14.11 9.60
N LYS A 9 -0.02 14.68 8.52
CA LYS A 9 -1.39 15.20 8.48
C LYS A 9 -2.35 14.04 8.80
N SER A 10 -3.26 14.21 9.76
CA SER A 10 -4.29 13.20 10.04
C SER A 10 -5.09 12.96 8.76
N LEU A 11 -4.96 11.78 8.17
CA LEU A 11 -5.69 11.37 6.97
C LEU A 11 -7.13 11.02 7.35
N GLY A 12 -7.97 12.04 7.55
CA GLY A 12 -9.40 11.89 7.80
C GLY A 12 -9.76 11.19 9.13
N GLU A 13 -10.90 11.52 9.71
CA GLU A 13 -11.39 10.79 10.91
C GLU A 13 -11.97 9.40 10.57
N ASN A 14 -12.07 9.06 9.27
CA ASN A 14 -12.80 7.89 8.78
C ASN A 14 -11.95 6.90 7.97
N ASP A 15 -10.67 7.19 7.74
CA ASP A 15 -9.78 6.31 6.98
C ASP A 15 -8.78 5.62 7.91
N TRP A 16 -8.47 4.36 7.60
CA TRP A 16 -7.59 3.54 8.40
C TRP A 16 -6.45 2.98 7.55
N TYR A 17 -5.25 3.02 8.11
CA TYR A 17 -4.03 2.58 7.45
C TYR A 17 -3.34 1.52 8.30
N PHE A 18 -2.89 0.44 7.65
CA PHE A 18 -2.20 -0.66 8.30
C PHE A 18 -1.03 -1.12 7.43
N PHE A 19 0.06 -1.55 8.06
CA PHE A 19 1.07 -2.34 7.38
C PHE A 19 0.69 -3.83 7.45
N THR A 20 0.90 -4.53 6.35
CA THR A 20 0.67 -5.98 6.25
C THR A 20 1.84 -6.64 5.53
N SER A 21 2.03 -7.94 5.74
CA SER A 21 2.95 -8.72 4.91
C SER A 21 2.47 -8.70 3.47
N ARG A 22 3.39 -8.42 2.53
CA ARG A 22 3.08 -8.48 1.10
C ARG A 22 3.26 -9.92 0.62
N GLU A 23 2.16 -10.65 0.60
CA GLU A 23 2.11 -11.99 0.01
C GLU A 23 1.87 -11.91 -1.49
N ARG A 24 2.48 -12.82 -2.24
CA ARG A 24 2.29 -12.93 -3.70
C ARG A 24 1.28 -14.02 -3.98
N LYS A 25 0.38 -13.77 -4.93
CA LYS A 25 -0.57 -14.79 -5.40
C LYS A 25 0.14 -15.97 -6.08
N TYR A 26 1.24 -15.67 -6.77
CA TYR A 26 2.07 -16.65 -7.45
C TYR A 26 3.55 -16.41 -7.16
N THR A 27 4.33 -17.48 -7.01
CA THR A 27 5.72 -17.47 -6.52
C THR A 27 6.63 -16.47 -7.26
N ASN A 28 6.42 -16.27 -8.57
CA ASN A 28 7.28 -15.45 -9.43
C ASN A 28 6.63 -14.16 -9.94
N GLU A 29 5.42 -13.82 -9.49
CA GLU A 29 4.69 -12.67 -9.99
C GLU A 29 4.70 -11.50 -9.01
N SER A 30 4.54 -10.28 -9.53
CA SER A 30 4.38 -9.07 -8.72
C SER A 30 2.99 -8.93 -8.11
N ARG A 31 2.01 -9.72 -8.58
CA ARG A 31 0.61 -9.61 -8.16
C ARG A 31 0.42 -10.02 -6.69
N PRO A 32 -0.06 -9.11 -5.83
CA PRO A 32 -0.33 -9.44 -4.43
C PRO A 32 -1.46 -10.45 -4.28
N ASP A 33 -1.38 -11.28 -3.23
CA ASP A 33 -2.54 -12.02 -2.75
C ASP A 33 -3.51 -11.04 -2.08
N ARG A 34 -4.80 -11.23 -2.36
CA ARG A 34 -5.90 -10.41 -1.86
C ARG A 34 -6.92 -11.24 -1.09
N GLN A 35 -6.58 -12.47 -0.68
CA GLN A 35 -7.40 -13.27 0.23
C GLN A 35 -7.57 -12.56 1.57
N ALA A 36 -8.79 -12.58 2.09
CA ALA A 36 -9.15 -11.97 3.36
C ALA A 36 -10.21 -12.83 4.06
N GLY A 37 -9.78 -13.64 5.03
CA GLY A 37 -10.65 -14.60 5.72
C GLY A 37 -11.29 -15.58 4.73
N ASN A 38 -12.63 -15.62 4.70
CA ASN A 38 -13.39 -16.48 3.79
C ASN A 38 -13.72 -15.81 2.44
N GLY A 39 -13.09 -14.67 2.12
CA GLY A 39 -13.33 -13.89 0.91
C GLY A 39 -12.05 -13.34 0.28
N TYR A 40 -12.20 -12.39 -0.65
CA TYR A 40 -11.07 -11.73 -1.31
C TYR A 40 -11.40 -10.29 -1.70
N TRP A 41 -10.38 -9.43 -1.76
CA TRP A 41 -10.50 -8.07 -2.29
C TRP A 41 -10.40 -8.05 -3.81
N LYS A 42 -11.33 -7.37 -4.47
CA LYS A 42 -11.34 -7.20 -5.93
C LYS A 42 -10.80 -5.82 -6.31
N ALA A 43 -9.77 -5.78 -7.15
CA ALA A 43 -9.27 -4.54 -7.75
C ALA A 43 -10.39 -3.88 -8.58
N THR A 44 -10.61 -2.59 -8.39
CA THR A 44 -11.59 -1.80 -9.17
C THR A 44 -10.92 -0.87 -10.16
N VAL A 45 -9.71 -0.40 -9.84
CA VAL A 45 -8.89 0.48 -10.66
C VAL A 45 -7.60 -0.26 -11.02
N GLY A 46 -6.97 0.13 -12.14
CA GLY A 46 -5.65 -0.38 -12.51
C GLY A 46 -4.53 0.23 -11.67
N ASP A 47 -3.40 -0.45 -11.67
CA ASP A 47 -2.23 -0.05 -10.88
C ASP A 47 -1.76 1.37 -11.21
N LYS A 48 -1.39 2.13 -10.17
CA LYS A 48 -0.90 3.51 -10.25
C LYS A 48 0.49 3.63 -9.65
N MET A 49 1.44 4.14 -10.43
CA MET A 49 2.82 4.33 -9.99
C MET A 49 2.95 5.55 -9.07
N ILE A 50 3.69 5.41 -7.98
CA ILE A 50 3.99 6.47 -7.01
C ILE A 50 5.43 6.94 -7.23
N TYR A 51 5.59 8.25 -7.48
CA TYR A 51 6.88 8.88 -7.77
C TYR A 51 7.33 9.78 -6.63
N ASP A 52 8.62 9.75 -6.30
CA ASP A 52 9.32 10.76 -5.51
C ASP A 52 10.54 11.25 -6.30
N ASN A 53 10.66 12.56 -6.51
CA ASN A 53 11.72 13.18 -7.32
C ASN A 53 11.96 12.49 -8.70
N HIS A 54 10.87 12.16 -9.41
CA HIS A 54 10.88 11.42 -10.70
C HIS A 54 11.37 9.96 -10.63
N VAL A 55 11.61 9.42 -9.44
CA VAL A 55 11.95 8.01 -9.22
C VAL A 55 10.71 7.27 -8.73
N ILE A 56 10.46 6.07 -9.26
CA ILE A 56 9.36 5.22 -8.78
C ILE A 56 9.74 4.67 -7.40
N VAL A 57 8.95 5.01 -6.39
CA VAL A 57 9.15 4.55 -5.00
C VAL A 57 8.10 3.54 -4.56
N GLY A 58 7.00 3.40 -5.31
CA GLY A 58 5.94 2.46 -5.00
C GLY A 58 4.90 2.32 -6.09
N GLN A 59 3.93 1.46 -5.83
CA GLN A 59 2.78 1.20 -6.68
C GLN A 59 1.56 1.04 -5.80
N GLU A 60 0.48 1.71 -6.19
CA GLU A 60 -0.87 1.59 -5.61
C GLU A 60 -1.65 0.59 -6.47
N ASP A 61 -2.13 -0.49 -5.86
CA ASP A 61 -2.76 -1.67 -6.49
C ASP A 61 -4.30 -1.67 -6.36
#